data_AF-A0A942N7K2-F1
#
_entry.id   AF-A0A942N7K2-F1
#
_cell.length_a   1.000
_cell.length_b   1.000
_cell.length_c   1.000
_cell.angle_alpha   90.00
_cell.angle_beta   90.00
_cell.angle_gamma   90.00
#
_symmetry.space_group_name_H-M   'P 1'
#
loop_
_entity.id
_entity.type
_entity.pdbx_description
1 polymer ?
#
loop_
_entity_poly.entity_id
_entity_poly.type
_entity_poly.pdbx_seq_one_letter_code
_entity_poly.pdbx_strand_id
1 'polypeptide(L)' 'MDQKQKLQKCMQDCQNIVNELQSLANQANETKLKSTLDESAHHLDMCLRECEYASKQAP' A
#
# COMPACT_ATOMS: atom_id res chain seq x y z
N MET A 1 17.43 -14.79 3.30
CA MET A 1 16.67 -13.62 3.78
C MET A 1 15.75 -14.08 4.89
N ASP A 2 15.87 -13.43 6.04
CA ASP A 2 15.04 -13.65 7.23
C ASP A 2 13.56 -13.31 6.94
N GLN A 3 12.60 -13.96 7.61
CA GLN A 3 11.17 -13.69 7.39
C GLN A 3 10.79 -12.24 7.74
N LYS A 4 11.41 -11.62 8.76
CA LYS A 4 11.17 -10.22 9.11
C LYS A 4 11.66 -9.28 8.00
N GLN A 5 12.81 -9.59 7.38
CA GLN A 5 13.32 -8.83 6.23
C GLN A 5 12.43 -8.96 4.99
N LYS A 6 11.87 -10.14 4.71
CA LYS A 6 10.93 -10.33 3.60
C LYS A 6 9.64 -9.53 3.80
N LEU A 7 9.12 -9.52 5.04
CA LEU A 7 7.93 -8.74 5.39
C LEU A 7 8.18 -7.23 5.26
N GLN A 8 9.30 -6.73 5.77
CA GLN A 8 9.68 -5.32 5.63
C GLN A 8 9.80 -4.91 4.16
N LYS A 9 10.42 -5.75 3.32
CA LYS A 9 10.48 -5.52 1.88
C LYS A 9 9.09 -5.48 1.24
N CYS A 10 8.22 -6.42 1.59
CA CYS A 10 6.84 -6.44 1.10
C CYS A 10 6.09 -5.14 1.48
N MET A 11 6.22 -4.67 2.73
CA MET A 11 5.62 -3.42 3.16
C MET A 11 6.18 -2.21 2.40
N GLN A 12 7.49 -2.17 2.15
CA GLN A 12 8.10 -1.12 1.32
C GLN A 12 7.55 -1.13 -0.12
N ASP A 13 7.44 -2.31 -0.73
CA ASP A 13 6.93 -2.47 -2.10
C ASP A 13 5.45 -2.03 -2.17
N CYS A 14 4.63 -2.42 -1.19
CA CYS A 14 3.24 -1.97 -1.08
C CYS A 14 3.13 -0.45 -0.90
N GLN A 15 4.00 0.18 -0.10
CA GLN A 15 4.01 1.64 0.05
C GLN A 15 4.32 2.35 -1.28
N ASN A 16 5.23 1.80 -2.09
CA ASN A 16 5.52 2.34 -3.41
C ASN A 16 4.29 2.24 -4.33
N ILE A 17 3.56 1.11 -4.30
CA ILE A 17 2.32 0.93 -5.06
C ILE A 17 1.25 1.94 -4.63
N VAL A 18 1.10 2.23 -3.33
CA VAL A 18 0.18 3.29 -2.85
C VAL A 18 0.51 4.62 -3.50
N ASN A 19 1.79 5.00 -3.52
CA ASN A 19 2.23 6.26 -4.12
C ASN A 19 1.98 6.30 -5.64
N GLU A 20 2.19 5.18 -6.34
CA GLU A 20 1.91 5.05 -7.77
C GLU A 20 0.41 5.18 -8.06
N LEU A 21 -0.45 4.51 -7.28
CA LEU A 21 -1.90 4.61 -7.41
C LEU A 21 -2.39 6.04 -7.22
N GLN A 22 -1.88 6.75 -6.21
CA GLN A 22 -2.20 8.17 -5.98
C GLN A 22 -1.71 9.05 -7.13
N SER A 23 -0.52 8.79 -7.67
CA SER A 23 0.00 9.52 -8.83
C SER A 23 -0.88 9.31 -10.07
N LEU A 24 -1.31 8.07 -10.33
CA LEU A 24 -2.22 7.73 -11.42
C LEU A 24 -3.62 8.36 -11.20
N ALA A 25 -4.13 8.36 -9.98
CA ALA A 25 -5.41 8.99 -9.63
C ALA A 25 -5.38 10.50 -9.92
N ASN A 26 -4.26 11.16 -9.63
CA ASN A 26 -4.06 12.57 -9.93
C ASN A 26 -3.95 12.88 -11.43
N GLN A 27 -3.52 11.91 -12.23
CA GLN A 27 -3.42 12.03 -13.70
C GLN A 27 -4.69 11.56 -14.42
N ALA A 28 -5.62 10.88 -13.72
CA ALA A 28 -6.84 10.36 -14.30
C ALA A 28 -7.84 11.49 -14.59
N ASN A 29 -8.22 11.62 -15.87
CA ASN A 29 -9.29 12.54 -16.30
C ASN A 29 -10.70 11.98 -16.08
N GLU A 30 -10.82 10.66 -15.86
CA GLU A 30 -12.09 9.97 -15.68
C GLU A 30 -12.38 9.82 -14.19
N THR A 31 -13.49 10.38 -13.74
CA THR A 31 -13.84 10.49 -12.31
C THR A 31 -13.97 9.12 -11.63
N LYS A 32 -14.54 8.13 -12.32
CA LYS A 32 -14.69 6.79 -11.75
C LYS A 32 -13.32 6.11 -11.59
N LEU A 33 -12.45 6.19 -12.61
CA LEU A 33 -11.08 5.69 -12.53
C LEU A 33 -10.32 6.35 -11.38
N LYS A 34 -10.40 7.67 -11.24
CA LYS A 34 -9.78 8.39 -10.11
C LYS A 34 -10.28 7.84 -8.76
N SER A 35 -11.60 7.75 -8.59
CA SER A 35 -12.20 7.22 -7.36
C SER A 35 -11.74 5.79 -7.06
N THR A 36 -11.69 4.92 -8.07
CA THR A 36 -11.22 3.53 -7.92
C THR A 36 -9.75 3.48 -7.50
N LEU A 37 -8.90 4.31 -8.09
CA LEU A 37 -7.47 4.37 -7.74
C LEU A 37 -7.26 4.90 -6.32
N ASP A 38 -7.99 5.95 -5.93
CA ASP A 38 -7.96 6.50 -4.56
C ASP A 38 -8.42 5.46 -3.52
N GLU A 39 -9.53 4.75 -3.80
CA GLU A 39 -10.04 3.68 -2.93
C GLU A 39 -9.04 2.51 -2.83
N SER A 40 -8.44 2.10 -3.95
CA SER A 40 -7.42 1.05 -3.96
C SER A 40 -6.19 1.43 -3.13
N ALA A 41 -5.71 2.67 -3.28
CA ALA A 41 -4.59 3.19 -2.49
C ALA A 41 -4.91 3.22 -0.99
N HIS A 42 -6.14 3.63 -0.64
CA HIS A 42 -6.60 3.66 0.74
C HIS A 42 -6.66 2.26 1.38
N HIS A 43 -7.19 1.27 0.66
CA HIS A 43 -7.22 -0.12 1.14
C HIS A 43 -5.82 -0.68 1.37
N LEU A 44 -4.89 -0.40 0.47
CA LEU A 44 -3.52 -0.86 0.61
C LEU A 44 -2.79 -0.17 1.78
N ASP A 45 -3.05 1.12 2.05
CA ASP A 45 -2.56 1.82 3.25
C ASP A 45 -3.08 1.19 4.54
N MET A 46 -4.36 0.80 4.58
CA MET A 46 -4.92 0.07 5.73
C MET A 46 -4.24 -1.28 5.94
N CYS A 47 -4.05 -2.05 4.87
CA CYS A 47 -3.33 -3.32 4.93
C CYS A 47 -1.89 -3.15 5.45
N LEU A 48 -1.20 -2.08 5.04
CA LEU A 48 0.15 -1.77 5.52
C LEU A 48 0.18 -1.54 7.04
N ARG A 49 -0.78 -0.77 7.58
CA ARG A 49 -0.88 -0.54 9.03
C ARG A 49 -1.10 -1.83 9.82
N GLU A 50 -1.96 -2.71 9.30
CA GLU A 50 -2.19 -4.04 9.87
C GLU A 50 -0.91 -4.90 9.83
N CYS A 51 -0.19 -4.90 8.70
CA CYS A 51 1.09 -5.59 8.56
C CYS A 51 2.16 -5.05 9.52
N GLU A 52 2.26 -3.73 9.70
CA GLU A 52 3.17 -3.13 10.68
C GLU A 52 2.83 -3.56 12.09
N TYR A 53 1.54 -3.53 12.47
CA TYR A 53 1.08 -3.96 13.78
C TYR A 53 1.38 -5.44 14.04
N ALA A 54 1.13 -6.31 13.05
CA ALA A 54 1.45 -7.73 13.12
C ALA A 54 2.98 -7.96 13.22
N SER A 55 3.77 -7.21 12.46
CA SER A 55 5.24 -7.34 12.45
C SER A 55 5.88 -7.02 13.79
N LYS A 56 5.31 -6.08 14.55
CA LYS A 56 5.77 -5.68 15.89
C LYS A 56 5.41 -6.68 16.98
N GLN A 57 4.39 -7.52 16.74
CA GLN A 57 3.93 -8.54 17.68
C GLN A 57 4.47 -9.95 17.37
N ALA A 58 5.09 -10.15 16.21
CA ALA A 58 5.72 -11.42 15.87
C ALA A 58 6.93 -11.66 16.80
N PRO A 59 6.97 -12.78 17.55
CA PRO A 59 8.05 -13.08 18.50
C PRO A 59 9.45 -13.14 17.86
#